data_AF-A0A963LVU2-F1
#
_entry.id   AF-A0A963LVU2-F1
#
_cell.length_a   1.000
_cell.length_b   1.000
_cell.length_c   1.000
_cell.angle_alpha   90.00
_cell.angle_beta   90.00
_cell.angle_gamma   90.00
#
_symmetry.space_group_name_H-M   'P 1'
#
loop_
_entity.id
_entity.type
_entity.pdbx_description
1 polymer ?
#
loop_
_entity_poly.entity_id
_entity_poly.type
_entity_poly.pdbx_seq_one_letter_code
_entity_poly.pdbx_strand_id
1 'polypeptide(L)'
;RLEGRLDAATADDHPLRAQLRREAHGLDQSLALEVVALMVDNIRHDPRLLAPVRELVAQLEPALLKLALVDPQFFSHKQHPARKLLHEITYRSIAYESPDSRGFSGFLEPLHDAIVPLADVAVTSAAPFDQVLSRLTAVWDGASASQERQQVAHAVKALQQAEQRAMLAATIVREVLQRPDAVQVPSRVLDFLCGPWAQVVAHARMTDRSGLDDPGQYAQTIDTLMWSLQPALTSQDLPALRREVPVLQQRLRQGLASIDYPREQADAWLQLFDQMHQRALNAQAFADTELL
;
A
#
# COMPACT_ATOMS: atom_id res chain seq x y z
N ARG A 1 27.90 -24.49 39.70
CA ARG A 1 27.04 -23.28 39.61
C ARG A 1 25.84 -23.51 38.68
N LEU A 2 25.29 -24.73 38.67
CA LEU A 2 24.17 -25.16 37.83
C LEU A 2 22.89 -25.42 38.62
N GLU A 3 22.91 -25.24 39.95
CA GLU A 3 21.78 -25.54 40.84
C GLU A 3 20.80 -24.38 41.03
N GLY A 4 21.06 -23.20 40.47
CA GLY A 4 20.23 -22.00 40.68
C GLY A 4 19.22 -21.66 39.58
N ARG A 5 19.00 -22.54 38.58
CA ARG A 5 18.03 -22.29 37.48
C ARG A 5 16.81 -23.21 37.49
N LEU A 6 16.71 -24.13 38.45
CA LEU A 6 15.55 -25.02 38.61
C LEU A 6 14.46 -24.45 39.54
N ASP A 7 14.76 -23.41 40.33
CA ASP A 7 13.86 -22.91 41.37
C ASP A 7 12.91 -21.78 40.92
N ALA A 8 12.83 -21.48 39.63
CA ALA A 8 11.89 -20.46 39.09
C ALA A 8 10.72 -21.05 38.29
N ALA A 9 10.62 -22.37 38.15
CA ALA A 9 9.58 -23.05 37.37
C ALA A 9 8.32 -23.43 38.19
N THR A 10 8.30 -23.16 39.50
CA THR A 10 7.23 -23.57 40.40
C THR A 10 6.27 -22.41 40.72
N ALA A 11 5.43 -22.00 39.76
CA ALA A 11 4.22 -21.21 40.06
C ALA A 11 3.26 -21.10 38.86
N ASP A 12 2.90 -22.21 38.23
CA ASP A 12 1.62 -22.32 37.52
C ASP A 12 1.24 -23.81 37.47
N ASP A 13 0.92 -24.38 38.63
CA ASP A 13 0.36 -25.73 38.69
C ASP A 13 -1.10 -25.65 38.25
N HIS A 14 -1.29 -25.51 36.93
CA HIS A 14 -2.60 -25.49 36.32
C HIS A 14 -3.34 -26.75 36.79
N PRO A 15 -4.59 -26.65 37.31
CA PRO A 15 -5.28 -27.78 37.94
C PRO A 15 -5.38 -29.01 37.04
N LEU A 16 -5.40 -28.79 35.72
CA LEU A 16 -5.31 -29.83 34.70
C LEU A 16 -3.99 -30.60 34.68
N ARG A 17 -2.83 -29.93 34.82
CA ARG A 17 -1.50 -30.58 34.89
C ARG A 17 -1.46 -31.54 36.08
N ALA A 18 -1.94 -31.10 37.24
CA ALA A 18 -2.01 -31.91 38.46
C ALA A 18 -3.02 -33.07 38.36
N GLN A 19 -4.14 -32.87 37.65
CA GLN A 19 -5.10 -33.94 37.37
C GLN A 19 -4.49 -35.01 36.44
N LEU A 20 -3.95 -34.61 35.29
CA LEU A 20 -3.41 -35.54 34.29
C LEU A 20 -2.19 -36.31 34.82
N ARG A 21 -1.36 -35.71 35.68
CA ARG A 21 -0.28 -36.42 36.38
C ARG A 21 -0.78 -37.53 37.30
N ARG A 22 -1.93 -37.36 37.95
CA ARG A 22 -2.54 -38.40 38.80
C ARG A 22 -3.18 -39.52 37.97
N GLU A 23 -3.66 -39.20 36.78
CA GLU A 23 -4.25 -40.15 35.82
C GLU A 23 -3.19 -40.89 34.98
N ALA A 24 -1.94 -40.40 34.95
CA ALA A 24 -0.84 -41.00 34.20
C ALA A 24 -0.47 -42.41 34.73
N HIS A 25 -0.38 -43.36 33.81
CA HIS A 25 0.02 -44.74 34.08
C HIS A 25 1.49 -44.95 33.73
N GLY A 26 2.37 -44.74 34.70
CA GLY A 26 3.80 -45.03 34.60
C GLY A 26 4.69 -43.83 34.29
N LEU A 27 6.01 -44.05 34.45
CA LEU A 27 7.04 -43.01 34.37
C LEU A 27 7.06 -42.29 33.01
N ASP A 28 6.83 -43.03 31.92
CA ASP A 28 6.90 -42.49 30.55
C ASP A 28 5.80 -41.45 30.27
N GLN A 29 4.59 -41.66 30.80
CA GLN A 29 3.47 -40.72 30.67
C GLN A 29 3.69 -39.47 31.52
N SER A 30 4.22 -39.61 32.73
CA SER A 30 4.58 -38.44 33.57
C SER A 30 5.67 -37.59 32.91
N LEU A 31 6.70 -38.22 32.34
CA LEU A 31 7.76 -37.53 31.60
C LEU A 31 7.19 -36.83 30.34
N ALA A 32 6.30 -37.48 29.60
CA ALA A 32 5.65 -36.89 28.43
C ALA A 32 4.89 -35.61 28.77
N LEU A 33 4.14 -35.61 29.88
CA LEU A 33 3.42 -34.42 30.37
C LEU A 33 4.38 -33.30 30.76
N GLU A 34 5.51 -33.61 31.42
CA GLU A 34 6.53 -32.61 31.78
C GLU A 34 7.19 -31.98 30.55
N VAL A 35 7.51 -32.78 29.52
CA VAL A 35 8.09 -32.28 28.28
C VAL A 35 7.12 -31.33 27.57
N VAL A 36 5.83 -31.66 27.52
CA VAL A 36 4.81 -30.78 26.92
C VAL A 36 4.67 -29.48 27.71
N ALA A 37 4.59 -29.56 29.05
CA ALA A 37 4.52 -28.38 29.91
C ALA A 37 5.73 -27.45 29.69
N LEU A 38 6.95 -28.01 29.69
CA LEU A 38 8.17 -27.25 29.41
C LEU A 38 8.16 -26.63 28.01
N MET A 39 7.67 -27.35 27.00
CA MET A 39 7.58 -26.86 25.63
C MET A 39 6.62 -25.66 25.54
N VAL A 40 5.42 -25.76 26.11
CA VAL A 40 4.45 -24.66 26.11
C VAL A 40 4.98 -23.48 26.92
N ASP A 41 5.57 -23.72 28.09
CA ASP A 41 6.15 -22.66 28.92
C ASP A 41 7.28 -21.93 28.18
N ASN A 42 8.14 -22.64 27.44
CA ASN A 42 9.16 -22.01 26.62
C ASN A 42 8.57 -21.11 25.52
N ILE A 43 7.48 -21.53 24.87
CA ILE A 43 6.82 -20.72 23.82
C ILE A 43 6.11 -19.51 24.45
N ARG A 44 5.45 -19.68 25.60
CA ARG A 44 4.74 -18.61 26.34
C ARG A 44 5.67 -17.51 26.83
N HIS A 45 6.95 -17.82 27.03
CA HIS A 45 7.98 -16.86 27.46
C HIS A 45 8.90 -16.41 26.32
N ASP A 46 8.67 -16.81 25.07
CA ASP A 46 9.46 -16.35 23.93
C ASP A 46 9.12 -14.87 23.61
N PRO A 47 10.06 -13.93 23.81
CA PRO A 47 9.79 -12.50 23.59
C PRO A 47 9.57 -12.16 22.12
N ARG A 48 9.91 -13.05 21.18
CA ARG A 48 9.71 -12.84 19.74
C ARG A 48 8.27 -13.04 19.31
N LEU A 49 7.46 -13.71 20.13
CA LEU A 49 6.05 -13.94 19.83
C LEU A 49 5.22 -12.83 20.47
N LEU A 50 4.24 -12.29 19.75
CA LEU A 50 3.33 -11.29 20.28
C LEU A 50 2.44 -11.88 21.39
N ALA A 51 2.05 -11.06 22.37
CA ALA A 51 1.27 -11.51 23.53
C ALA A 51 -0.01 -12.30 23.17
N PRO A 52 -0.83 -11.87 22.20
CA PRO A 52 -2.03 -12.63 21.81
C PRO A 52 -1.73 -14.03 21.26
N VAL A 53 -0.58 -14.20 20.60
CA VAL A 53 -0.16 -15.51 20.07
C VAL A 53 0.30 -16.42 21.21
N ARG A 54 1.03 -15.88 22.19
CA ARG A 54 1.46 -16.63 23.38
C ARG A 54 0.28 -17.11 24.21
N GLU A 55 -0.77 -16.28 24.33
CA GLU A 55 -2.02 -16.64 25.00
C GLU A 55 -2.74 -17.79 24.28
N LEU A 56 -2.82 -17.75 22.95
CA LEU A 56 -3.41 -18.83 22.16
C LEU A 56 -2.61 -20.14 22.25
N VAL A 57 -1.28 -20.08 22.28
CA VAL A 57 -0.46 -21.28 22.53
C VAL A 57 -0.71 -21.83 23.93
N ALA A 58 -0.88 -20.98 24.94
CA ALA A 58 -1.25 -21.42 26.29
C ALA A 58 -2.63 -22.12 26.29
N GLN A 59 -3.59 -21.62 25.53
CA GLN A 59 -4.91 -22.25 25.38
C GLN A 59 -4.86 -23.61 24.66
N LEU A 60 -3.83 -23.89 23.85
CA LEU A 60 -3.61 -25.21 23.24
C LEU A 60 -3.09 -26.26 24.22
N GLU A 61 -2.55 -25.84 25.37
CA GLU A 61 -1.89 -26.75 26.31
C GLU A 61 -2.75 -27.94 26.75
N PRO A 62 -4.02 -27.77 27.15
CA PRO A 62 -4.88 -28.88 27.51
C PRO A 62 -4.96 -29.97 26.43
N ALA A 63 -5.08 -29.57 25.16
CA ALA A 63 -5.16 -30.49 24.03
C ALA A 63 -3.82 -31.21 23.81
N LEU A 64 -2.69 -30.51 23.95
CA LEU A 64 -1.35 -31.10 23.80
C LEU A 64 -1.02 -32.08 24.92
N LEU A 65 -1.42 -31.79 26.17
CA LEU A 65 -1.24 -32.71 27.30
C LEU A 65 -2.06 -33.99 27.11
N LYS A 66 -3.33 -33.87 26.70
CA LYS A 66 -4.17 -35.03 26.37
C LYS A 66 -3.56 -35.85 25.21
N LEU A 67 -3.09 -35.17 24.16
CA LEU A 67 -2.43 -35.83 23.02
C LEU A 67 -1.20 -36.63 23.44
N ALA A 68 -0.35 -36.07 24.30
CA ALA A 68 0.88 -36.71 24.75
C ALA A 68 0.67 -38.03 25.49
N LEU A 69 -0.51 -38.22 26.11
CA LEU A 69 -0.89 -39.47 26.78
C LEU A 69 -1.37 -40.55 25.80
N VAL A 70 -1.97 -40.16 24.68
CA VAL A 70 -2.61 -41.09 23.74
C VAL A 70 -1.77 -41.36 22.48
N ASP A 71 -0.82 -40.48 22.14
CA ASP A 71 -0.01 -40.57 20.93
C ASP A 71 1.50 -40.35 21.19
N PRO A 72 2.27 -41.43 21.43
CA PRO A 72 3.72 -41.35 21.63
C PRO A 72 4.49 -40.82 20.41
N GLN A 73 3.90 -40.91 19.21
CA GLN A 73 4.54 -40.42 17.98
C GLN A 73 4.67 -38.89 17.98
N PHE A 74 3.91 -38.20 18.83
CA PHE A 74 4.07 -36.77 19.07
C PHE A 74 5.53 -36.39 19.33
N PHE A 75 6.30 -37.22 20.04
CA PHE A 75 7.70 -36.89 20.39
C PHE A 75 8.73 -37.34 19.35
N SER A 76 8.48 -38.45 18.64
CA SER A 76 9.45 -39.05 17.71
C SER A 76 9.27 -38.56 16.27
N HIS A 77 8.04 -38.23 15.86
CA HIS A 77 7.73 -37.85 14.49
C HIS A 77 7.86 -36.33 14.29
N LYS A 78 8.82 -35.88 13.48
CA LYS A 78 9.02 -34.44 13.19
C LYS A 78 7.84 -33.83 12.43
N GLN A 79 7.16 -34.62 11.60
CA GLN A 79 6.05 -34.19 10.76
C GLN A 79 4.69 -34.39 11.45
N HIS A 80 4.67 -34.60 12.78
CA HIS A 80 3.43 -34.79 13.54
C HIS A 80 2.51 -33.56 13.42
N PRO A 81 1.18 -33.73 13.18
CA PRO A 81 0.26 -32.61 12.96
C PRO A 81 0.29 -31.54 14.05
N ALA A 82 0.27 -31.93 15.33
CA ALA A 82 0.36 -30.98 16.44
C ALA A 82 1.67 -30.17 16.46
N ARG A 83 2.81 -30.78 16.08
CA ARG A 83 4.09 -30.09 15.97
C ARG A 83 4.12 -29.12 14.80
N LYS A 84 3.57 -29.54 13.65
CA LYS A 84 3.39 -28.67 12.50
C LYS A 84 2.49 -27.48 12.82
N LEU A 85 1.39 -27.70 13.55
CA LEU A 85 0.51 -26.63 13.99
C LEU A 85 1.25 -25.59 14.84
N LEU A 86 1.99 -26.01 15.86
CA LEU A 86 2.81 -25.10 16.68
C LEU A 86 3.87 -24.38 15.83
N HIS A 87 4.51 -25.10 14.90
CA HIS A 87 5.49 -24.50 13.99
C HIS A 87 4.87 -23.43 13.10
N GLU A 88 3.74 -23.70 12.45
CA GLU A 88 3.07 -22.72 11.58
C GLU A 88 2.58 -21.49 12.36
N ILE A 89 2.02 -21.67 13.56
CA ILE A 89 1.60 -20.57 14.43
C ILE A 89 2.79 -19.67 14.75
N THR A 90 3.87 -20.27 15.25
CA THR A 90 5.06 -19.51 15.66
C THR A 90 5.75 -18.88 14.46
N TYR A 91 5.98 -19.63 13.39
CA TYR A 91 6.64 -19.15 12.17
C TYR A 91 5.89 -17.98 11.52
N ARG A 92 4.57 -18.11 11.29
CA ARG A 92 3.77 -17.05 10.67
C ARG A 92 3.63 -15.83 11.58
N SER A 93 3.59 -16.02 12.90
CA SER A 93 3.50 -14.89 13.83
C SER A 93 4.72 -13.96 13.82
N ILE A 94 5.90 -14.45 13.42
CA ILE A 94 7.14 -13.66 13.34
C ILE A 94 7.05 -12.54 12.28
N ALA A 95 6.14 -12.67 11.30
CA ALA A 95 5.92 -11.65 10.29
C ALA A 95 5.31 -10.34 10.84
N TYR A 96 4.86 -10.33 12.11
CA TYR A 96 4.18 -9.20 12.71
C TYR A 96 4.99 -8.61 13.88
N GLU A 97 5.26 -7.32 13.79
CA GLU A 97 6.03 -6.58 14.80
C GLU A 97 5.15 -6.12 15.98
N SER A 98 3.85 -5.96 15.76
CA SER A 98 2.88 -5.53 16.77
C SER A 98 1.46 -6.04 16.47
N PRO A 99 0.54 -6.04 17.45
CA PRO A 99 -0.86 -6.36 17.20
C PRO A 99 -1.57 -5.44 16.19
N ASP A 100 -1.04 -4.23 15.99
CA ASP A 100 -1.58 -3.24 15.03
C ASP A 100 -1.01 -3.42 13.61
N SER A 101 -0.09 -4.37 13.42
CA SER A 101 0.50 -4.66 12.11
C SER A 101 -0.59 -5.06 11.10
N ARG A 102 -0.49 -4.51 9.89
CA ARG A 102 -1.45 -4.79 8.80
C ARG A 102 -1.55 -6.31 8.57
N GLY A 103 -2.77 -6.83 8.61
CA GLY A 103 -3.06 -8.26 8.38
C GLY A 103 -2.87 -9.16 9.60
N PHE A 104 -2.47 -8.63 10.77
CA PHE A 104 -2.34 -9.43 11.99
C PHE A 104 -3.69 -9.99 12.46
N SER A 105 -4.76 -9.20 12.43
CA SER A 105 -6.11 -9.67 12.77
C SER A 105 -6.56 -10.83 11.88
N GLY A 106 -6.31 -10.73 10.57
CA GLY A 106 -6.62 -11.81 9.61
C GLY A 106 -5.80 -13.09 9.81
N PHE A 107 -4.67 -13.02 10.52
CA PHE A 107 -3.93 -14.20 10.98
C PHE A 107 -4.50 -14.73 12.32
N LEU A 108 -4.75 -13.83 13.27
CA LEU A 108 -5.10 -14.16 14.66
C LEU A 108 -6.55 -14.65 14.82
N GLU A 109 -7.52 -14.05 14.13
CA GLU A 109 -8.94 -14.42 14.24
C GLU A 109 -9.20 -15.88 13.83
N PRO A 110 -8.76 -16.36 12.63
CA PRO A 110 -8.91 -17.77 12.28
C PRO A 110 -8.19 -18.71 13.26
N LEU A 111 -7.04 -18.27 13.76
CA LEU A 111 -6.26 -19.02 14.73
C LEU A 111 -7.03 -19.21 16.05
N HIS A 112 -7.56 -18.13 16.59
CA HIS A 112 -8.41 -18.14 17.79
C HIS A 112 -9.61 -19.07 17.60
N ASP A 113 -10.36 -18.91 16.51
CA ASP A 113 -11.56 -19.69 16.22
C ASP A 113 -11.27 -21.19 16.04
N ALA A 114 -10.06 -21.54 15.61
CA ALA A 114 -9.66 -22.93 15.45
C ALA A 114 -9.09 -23.55 16.75
N ILE A 115 -8.42 -22.75 17.60
CA ILE A 115 -7.79 -23.21 18.85
C ILE A 115 -8.81 -23.41 19.95
N VAL A 116 -9.74 -22.46 20.13
CA VAL A 116 -10.69 -22.49 21.26
C VAL A 116 -11.48 -23.81 21.30
N PRO A 117 -12.07 -24.31 20.19
CA PRO A 117 -12.74 -25.61 20.21
C PRO A 117 -11.78 -26.77 20.47
N LEU A 118 -10.55 -26.70 19.97
CA LEU A 118 -9.57 -27.78 20.06
C LEU A 118 -9.15 -28.08 21.52
N ALA A 119 -9.15 -27.06 22.39
CA ALA A 119 -8.87 -27.22 23.83
C ALA A 119 -9.86 -28.16 24.54
N ASP A 120 -11.13 -28.11 24.12
CA ASP A 120 -12.25 -28.82 24.74
C ASP A 120 -12.54 -30.19 24.11
N VAL A 121 -12.04 -30.46 22.90
CA VAL A 121 -12.24 -31.75 22.22
C VAL A 121 -11.58 -32.91 22.98
N ALA A 122 -12.24 -34.08 22.97
CA ALA A 122 -11.64 -35.33 23.40
C ALA A 122 -10.54 -35.75 22.40
N VAL A 123 -9.29 -35.68 22.83
CA VAL A 123 -8.14 -36.03 21.99
C VAL A 123 -7.86 -37.53 22.12
N THR A 124 -8.22 -38.29 21.09
CA THR A 124 -7.95 -39.74 20.98
C THR A 124 -6.88 -40.08 19.93
N SER A 125 -6.47 -39.08 19.13
CA SER A 125 -5.44 -39.19 18.09
C SER A 125 -5.00 -37.78 17.66
N ALA A 126 -4.00 -37.69 16.77
CA ALA A 126 -3.57 -36.44 16.15
C ALA A 126 -4.56 -35.82 15.14
N ALA A 127 -5.65 -36.51 14.77
CA ALA A 127 -6.57 -36.08 13.71
C ALA A 127 -7.19 -34.68 13.92
N PRO A 128 -7.62 -34.27 15.14
CA PRO A 128 -8.14 -32.92 15.37
C PRO A 128 -7.12 -31.82 15.05
N PHE A 129 -5.83 -32.04 15.37
CA PHE A 129 -4.75 -31.10 15.08
C PHE A 129 -4.50 -30.99 13.57
N ASP A 130 -4.57 -32.10 12.84
CA ASP A 130 -4.39 -32.11 11.38
C ASP A 130 -5.52 -31.37 10.65
N GLN A 131 -6.76 -31.54 11.11
CA GLN A 131 -7.92 -30.80 10.59
C GLN A 131 -7.81 -29.29 10.86
N VAL A 132 -7.37 -28.90 12.06
CA VAL A 132 -7.14 -27.50 12.41
C VAL A 132 -6.01 -26.91 11.55
N LEU A 133 -4.88 -27.60 11.44
CA LEU A 133 -3.75 -27.19 10.61
C LEU A 133 -4.14 -27.00 9.14
N SER A 134 -4.86 -27.96 8.57
CA SER A 134 -5.30 -27.92 7.17
C SER A 134 -6.23 -26.73 6.91
N ARG A 135 -7.18 -26.48 7.81
CA ARG A 135 -8.10 -25.33 7.71
C ARG A 135 -7.37 -24.00 7.82
N LEU A 136 -6.48 -23.85 8.80
CA LEU A 136 -5.71 -22.62 9.00
C LEU A 136 -4.81 -22.31 7.81
N THR A 137 -4.08 -23.31 7.32
CA THR A 137 -3.21 -23.18 6.14
C THR A 137 -4.01 -22.69 4.94
N ALA A 138 -5.18 -23.29 4.68
CA ALA A 138 -6.04 -22.89 3.58
C ALA A 138 -6.53 -21.43 3.70
N VAL A 139 -6.91 -21.00 4.90
CA VAL A 139 -7.35 -19.62 5.16
C VAL A 139 -6.21 -18.62 4.94
N TRP A 140 -5.05 -18.87 5.55
CA TRP A 140 -3.93 -17.95 5.49
C TRP A 140 -3.33 -17.85 4.07
N ASP A 141 -3.25 -18.95 3.34
CA ASP A 141 -2.71 -18.97 1.98
C ASP A 141 -3.70 -18.34 0.97
N GLY A 142 -5.01 -18.56 1.17
CA GLY A 142 -6.06 -17.94 0.36
C GLY A 142 -6.11 -16.42 0.50
N ALA A 143 -5.94 -15.91 1.72
CA ALA A 143 -5.87 -14.47 1.99
C ALA A 143 -4.64 -13.82 1.31
N SER A 144 -3.48 -14.47 1.43
CA SER A 144 -2.22 -13.99 0.83
C SER A 144 -2.30 -13.90 -0.69
N ALA A 145 -2.80 -14.96 -1.35
CA ALA A 145 -2.97 -15.00 -2.80
C ALA A 145 -3.97 -13.95 -3.32
N SER A 146 -5.04 -13.69 -2.57
CA SER A 146 -6.04 -12.68 -2.94
C SER A 146 -5.46 -11.26 -2.87
N GLN A 147 -4.67 -10.98 -1.83
CA GLN A 147 -4.00 -9.70 -1.67
C GLN A 147 -2.97 -9.43 -2.77
N GLU A 148 -2.20 -10.45 -3.17
CA GLU A 148 -1.23 -10.34 -4.27
C GLU A 148 -1.93 -10.05 -5.61
N ARG A 149 -3.00 -10.79 -5.93
CA ARG A 149 -3.81 -10.55 -7.14
C ARG A 149 -4.37 -9.13 -7.18
N GLN A 150 -4.85 -8.61 -6.05
CA GLN A 150 -5.39 -7.26 -5.98
C GLN A 150 -4.31 -6.19 -6.21
N GLN A 151 -3.09 -6.39 -5.68
CA GLN A 151 -1.97 -5.48 -5.92
C GLN A 151 -1.56 -5.50 -7.38
N VAL A 152 -1.45 -6.68 -8.00
CA VAL A 152 -1.16 -6.81 -9.44
C VAL A 152 -2.22 -6.11 -10.28
N ALA A 153 -3.50 -6.34 -10.00
CA ALA A 153 -4.60 -5.69 -10.72
C ALA A 153 -4.55 -4.15 -10.59
N HIS A 154 -4.24 -3.63 -9.41
CA HIS A 154 -4.07 -2.19 -9.20
C HIS A 154 -2.88 -1.63 -9.98
N ALA A 155 -1.73 -2.33 -9.98
CA ALA A 155 -0.55 -1.93 -10.73
C ALA A 155 -0.81 -1.93 -12.25
N VAL A 156 -1.46 -2.97 -12.78
CA VAL A 156 -1.85 -3.05 -14.20
C VAL A 156 -2.78 -1.90 -14.57
N LYS A 157 -3.79 -1.60 -13.75
CA LYS A 157 -4.71 -0.49 -13.99
C LYS A 157 -3.98 0.87 -13.99
N ALA A 158 -3.07 1.09 -13.05
CA ALA A 158 -2.28 2.31 -12.98
C ALA A 158 -1.38 2.48 -14.22
N LEU A 159 -0.77 1.39 -14.69
CA LEU A 159 0.02 1.39 -15.91
C LEU A 159 -0.82 1.74 -17.15
N GLN A 160 -1.99 1.10 -17.31
CA GLN A 160 -2.91 1.39 -18.42
C GLN A 160 -3.35 2.86 -18.44
N GLN A 161 -3.64 3.44 -17.27
CA GLN A 161 -3.98 4.86 -17.16
C GLN A 161 -2.79 5.76 -17.55
N ALA A 162 -1.56 5.39 -17.15
CA ALA A 162 -0.37 6.14 -17.53
C ALA A 162 -0.13 6.10 -19.05
N GLU A 163 -0.30 4.94 -19.69
CA GLU A 163 -0.17 4.76 -21.14
C GLU A 163 -1.23 5.57 -21.91
N GLN A 164 -2.49 5.49 -21.49
CA GLN A 164 -3.58 6.26 -22.13
C GLN A 164 -3.32 7.77 -22.06
N ARG A 165 -2.86 8.27 -20.91
CA ARG A 165 -2.50 9.68 -20.73
C ARG A 165 -1.34 10.07 -21.66
N ALA A 166 -0.32 9.22 -21.76
CA ALA A 166 0.83 9.48 -22.64
C ALA A 166 0.42 9.54 -24.12
N MET A 167 -0.46 8.66 -24.58
CA MET A 167 -0.98 8.68 -25.96
C MET A 167 -1.79 9.95 -26.26
N LEU A 168 -2.66 10.36 -25.33
CA LEU A 168 -3.42 11.60 -25.47
C LEU A 168 -2.50 12.82 -25.48
N ALA A 169 -1.54 12.88 -24.55
CA ALA A 169 -0.55 13.95 -24.50
C ALA A 169 0.27 14.03 -25.81
N ALA A 170 0.71 12.89 -26.36
CA ALA A 170 1.41 12.86 -27.65
C ALA A 170 0.55 13.37 -28.82
N THR A 171 -0.76 13.12 -28.77
CA THR A 171 -1.72 13.67 -29.76
C THR A 171 -1.79 15.18 -29.64
N ILE A 172 -1.90 15.72 -28.43
CA ILE A 172 -1.93 17.16 -28.15
C ILE A 172 -0.62 17.82 -28.59
N VAL A 173 0.53 17.22 -28.30
CA VAL A 173 1.85 17.70 -28.76
C VAL A 173 1.87 17.84 -30.28
N ARG A 174 1.42 16.82 -31.01
CA ARG A 174 1.35 16.86 -32.46
C ARG A 174 0.42 17.97 -32.95
N GLU A 175 -0.75 18.14 -32.33
CA GLU A 175 -1.69 19.22 -32.65
C GLU A 175 -1.05 20.60 -32.44
N VAL A 176 -0.34 20.82 -31.33
CA VAL A 176 0.37 22.08 -31.04
C VAL A 176 1.44 22.37 -32.09
N LEU A 177 2.28 21.38 -32.42
CA LEU A 177 3.39 21.55 -33.37
C LEU A 177 2.92 21.74 -34.82
N GLN A 178 1.72 21.29 -35.16
CA GLN A 178 1.13 21.47 -36.50
C GLN A 178 0.47 22.85 -36.69
N ARG A 179 0.40 23.68 -35.66
CA ARG A 179 -0.22 25.00 -35.76
C ARG A 179 0.67 25.98 -36.55
N PRO A 180 0.12 26.78 -37.48
CA PRO A 180 0.91 27.73 -38.27
C PRO A 180 1.64 28.78 -37.44
N ASP A 181 1.06 29.18 -36.32
CA ASP A 181 1.60 30.18 -35.41
C ASP A 181 2.63 29.61 -34.42
N ALA A 182 2.81 28.28 -34.35
CA ALA A 182 3.82 27.66 -33.50
C ALA A 182 5.24 28.19 -33.78
N VAL A 183 5.54 28.56 -35.04
CA VAL A 183 6.86 29.10 -35.41
C VAL A 183 7.15 30.47 -34.78
N GLN A 184 6.11 31.19 -34.35
CA GLN A 184 6.22 32.52 -33.74
C GLN A 184 6.32 32.46 -32.21
N VAL A 185 6.12 31.27 -31.62
CA VAL A 185 6.12 31.06 -30.18
C VAL A 185 7.54 30.79 -29.69
N PRO A 186 8.02 31.45 -28.61
CA PRO A 186 9.33 31.16 -28.02
C PRO A 186 9.49 29.68 -27.65
N SER A 187 10.66 29.10 -27.89
CA SER A 187 10.93 27.67 -27.65
C SER A 187 10.58 27.21 -26.25
N ARG A 188 10.89 28.01 -25.21
CA ARG A 188 10.55 27.69 -23.82
C ARG A 188 9.05 27.53 -23.56
N VAL A 189 8.21 28.19 -24.35
CA VAL A 189 6.75 28.08 -24.27
C VAL A 189 6.28 26.85 -25.02
N LEU A 190 6.85 26.56 -26.19
CA LEU A 190 6.60 25.29 -26.88
C LEU A 190 7.01 24.07 -26.05
N ASP A 191 8.16 24.12 -25.38
CA ASP A 191 8.62 23.05 -24.48
C ASP A 191 7.62 22.82 -23.34
N PHE A 192 7.05 23.90 -22.79
CA PHE A 192 6.01 23.82 -21.77
C PHE A 192 4.69 23.26 -22.32
N LEU A 193 4.25 23.75 -23.48
CA LEU A 193 3.03 23.30 -24.15
C LEU A 193 3.12 21.82 -24.51
N CYS A 194 4.26 21.37 -25.02
CA CYS A 194 4.51 19.99 -25.43
C CYS A 194 4.90 19.08 -24.26
N GLY A 195 5.28 19.64 -23.11
CA GLY A 195 5.63 18.91 -21.90
C GLY A 195 4.47 18.89 -20.91
N PRO A 196 4.58 19.62 -19.79
CA PRO A 196 3.60 19.57 -18.71
C PRO A 196 2.18 19.97 -19.15
N TRP A 197 2.01 20.92 -20.06
CA TRP A 197 0.66 21.37 -20.44
C TRP A 197 -0.12 20.32 -21.24
N ALA A 198 0.53 19.61 -22.17
CA ALA A 198 -0.07 18.47 -22.85
C ALA A 198 -0.55 17.38 -21.87
N GLN A 199 0.17 17.20 -20.75
CA GLN A 199 -0.23 16.28 -19.69
C GLN A 199 -1.46 16.77 -18.92
N VAL A 200 -1.60 18.08 -18.69
CA VAL A 200 -2.80 18.69 -18.07
C VAL A 200 -4.03 18.43 -18.93
N VAL A 201 -3.95 18.74 -20.23
CA VAL A 201 -5.09 18.55 -21.15
C VAL A 201 -5.47 17.08 -21.26
N ALA A 202 -4.48 16.19 -21.35
CA ALA A 202 -4.71 14.74 -21.35
C ALA A 202 -5.37 14.26 -20.05
N HIS A 203 -4.88 14.73 -18.89
CA HIS A 203 -5.45 14.39 -17.59
C HIS A 203 -6.90 14.84 -17.47
N ALA A 204 -7.20 16.10 -17.83
CA ALA A 204 -8.55 16.65 -17.78
C ALA A 204 -9.54 15.82 -18.62
N ARG A 205 -9.18 15.49 -19.87
CA ARG A 205 -9.99 14.63 -20.75
C ARG A 205 -10.22 13.23 -20.20
N MET A 206 -9.24 12.65 -19.50
CA MET A 206 -9.38 11.32 -18.88
C MET A 206 -10.23 11.31 -17.61
N THR A 207 -10.20 12.40 -16.84
CA THR A 207 -10.95 12.51 -15.58
C THR A 207 -12.36 13.07 -15.75
N ASP A 208 -12.66 13.64 -16.91
CA ASP A 208 -13.96 14.23 -17.16
C ASP A 208 -15.08 13.20 -17.16
N ARG A 209 -16.18 13.58 -16.53
CA ARG A 209 -17.43 12.81 -16.44
C ARG A 209 -18.60 13.55 -17.08
N SER A 210 -18.38 14.80 -17.50
CA SER A 210 -19.42 15.68 -18.04
C SER A 210 -19.61 15.50 -19.56
N GLY A 211 -18.63 14.92 -20.26
CA GLY A 211 -18.66 14.71 -21.70
C GLY A 211 -18.32 15.97 -22.50
N LEU A 212 -17.61 16.92 -21.87
CA LEU A 212 -17.15 18.14 -22.53
C LEU A 212 -15.89 17.86 -23.35
N ASP A 213 -15.77 18.50 -24.52
CA ASP A 213 -14.60 18.35 -25.39
C ASP A 213 -13.32 18.99 -24.80
N ASP A 214 -13.49 20.04 -23.98
CA ASP A 214 -12.41 20.73 -23.26
C ASP A 214 -12.75 21.01 -21.78
N PRO A 215 -12.69 19.97 -20.92
CA PRO A 215 -12.96 20.09 -19.50
C PRO A 215 -11.97 21.06 -18.84
N GLY A 216 -12.47 22.13 -18.23
CA GLY A 216 -11.63 23.16 -17.61
C GLY A 216 -11.00 24.17 -18.58
N GLN A 217 -11.33 24.12 -19.88
CA GLN A 217 -10.82 25.04 -20.91
C GLN A 217 -9.28 24.98 -21.06
N TYR A 218 -8.67 23.83 -20.78
CA TYR A 218 -7.22 23.68 -20.81
C TYR A 218 -6.67 23.56 -22.24
N ALA A 219 -7.44 23.02 -23.19
CA ALA A 219 -7.06 23.03 -24.60
C ALA A 219 -7.16 24.46 -25.17
N GLN A 220 -8.22 25.20 -24.87
CA GLN A 220 -8.37 26.62 -25.24
C GLN A 220 -7.27 27.51 -24.65
N THR A 221 -6.75 27.12 -23.48
CA THR A 221 -5.61 27.82 -22.86
C THR A 221 -4.37 27.81 -23.75
N ILE A 222 -4.19 26.79 -24.60
CA ILE A 222 -3.09 26.74 -25.59
C ILE A 222 -3.22 27.91 -26.57
N ASP A 223 -4.41 28.11 -27.14
CA ASP A 223 -4.69 29.19 -28.09
C ASP A 223 -4.45 30.55 -27.44
N THR A 224 -4.97 30.73 -26.23
CA THR A 224 -4.85 31.98 -25.46
C THR A 224 -3.39 32.29 -25.13
N LEU A 225 -2.62 31.26 -24.76
CA LEU A 225 -1.20 31.39 -24.46
C LEU A 225 -0.40 31.79 -25.70
N MET A 226 -0.58 31.08 -26.81
CA MET A 226 0.12 31.35 -28.06
C MET A 226 -0.22 32.75 -28.62
N TRP A 227 -1.50 33.14 -28.57
CA TRP A 227 -1.94 34.48 -28.97
C TRP A 227 -1.31 35.58 -28.11
N SER A 228 -1.28 35.39 -26.78
CA SER A 228 -0.77 36.41 -25.84
C SER A 228 0.72 36.76 -26.03
N LEU A 229 1.45 35.93 -26.77
CA LEU A 229 2.87 36.08 -27.07
C LEU A 229 3.14 36.60 -28.49
N GLN A 230 2.11 37.07 -29.20
CA GLN A 230 2.22 37.63 -30.55
C GLN A 230 2.00 39.15 -30.53
N PRO A 231 3.09 39.96 -30.42
CA PRO A 231 2.99 41.42 -30.27
C PRO A 231 2.16 42.07 -31.38
N ALA A 232 2.36 41.65 -32.63
CA ALA A 232 1.64 42.16 -33.80
C ALA A 232 0.12 41.98 -33.76
N LEU A 233 -0.40 40.97 -33.07
CA LEU A 233 -1.83 40.74 -32.87
C LEU A 233 -2.31 41.44 -31.59
N THR A 234 -1.58 41.28 -30.50
CA THR A 234 -2.00 41.80 -29.18
C THR A 234 -2.02 43.32 -29.10
N SER A 235 -1.22 44.03 -29.89
CA SER A 235 -1.25 45.49 -29.94
C SER A 235 -2.53 46.06 -30.50
N GLN A 236 -3.27 45.28 -31.29
CA GLN A 236 -4.55 45.68 -31.86
C GLN A 236 -5.66 45.69 -30.79
N ASP A 237 -5.50 44.94 -29.69
CA ASP A 237 -6.44 44.86 -28.57
C ASP A 237 -5.73 44.66 -27.21
N LEU A 238 -4.96 45.68 -26.81
CA LEU A 238 -4.31 45.72 -25.50
C LEU A 238 -5.28 45.57 -24.31
N PRO A 239 -6.50 46.15 -24.32
CA PRO A 239 -7.49 45.92 -23.27
C PRO A 239 -7.87 44.44 -23.11
N ALA A 240 -8.06 43.69 -24.20
CA ALA A 240 -8.33 42.25 -24.13
C ALA A 240 -7.14 41.49 -23.53
N LEU A 241 -5.92 41.80 -23.95
CA LEU A 241 -4.72 41.15 -23.39
C LEU A 241 -4.65 41.34 -21.87
N ARG A 242 -4.84 42.57 -21.36
CA ARG A 242 -4.81 42.86 -19.92
C ARG A 242 -5.88 42.11 -19.12
N ARG A 243 -6.99 41.75 -19.76
CA ARG A 243 -8.07 40.97 -19.14
C ARG A 243 -7.79 39.46 -19.16
N GLU A 244 -7.23 38.93 -20.24
CA GLU A 244 -7.02 37.49 -20.41
C GLU A 244 -5.82 36.97 -19.63
N VAL A 245 -4.74 37.75 -19.48
CA VAL A 245 -3.50 37.30 -18.83
C VAL A 245 -3.69 36.81 -17.39
N PRO A 246 -4.41 37.52 -16.49
CA PRO A 246 -4.65 37.02 -15.13
C PRO A 246 -5.43 35.71 -15.10
N VAL A 247 -6.43 35.56 -15.98
CA VAL A 247 -7.26 34.35 -16.09
C VAL A 247 -6.42 33.19 -16.61
N LEU A 248 -5.58 33.45 -17.62
CA LEU A 248 -4.62 32.50 -18.18
C LEU A 248 -3.67 31.97 -17.09
N GLN A 249 -3.06 32.84 -16.29
CA GLN A 249 -2.17 32.43 -15.20
C GLN A 249 -2.89 31.59 -14.14
N GLN A 250 -4.13 31.95 -13.80
CA GLN A 250 -4.94 31.16 -12.87
C GLN A 250 -5.21 29.75 -13.43
N ARG A 251 -5.61 29.64 -14.70
CA ARG A 251 -5.82 28.35 -15.37
C ARG A 251 -4.54 27.52 -15.42
N LEU A 252 -3.41 28.15 -15.72
CA LEU A 252 -2.09 27.48 -15.73
C LEU A 252 -1.76 26.88 -14.36
N ARG A 253 -1.95 27.64 -13.27
CA ARG A 253 -1.74 27.14 -11.90
C ARG A 253 -2.67 25.98 -11.56
N GLN A 254 -3.96 26.11 -11.88
CA GLN A 254 -4.97 25.06 -11.61
C GLN A 254 -4.66 23.79 -12.39
N GLY A 255 -4.33 23.92 -13.68
CA GLY A 255 -3.96 22.81 -14.54
C GLY A 255 -2.72 22.08 -14.04
N LEU A 256 -1.64 22.80 -13.75
CA LEU A 256 -0.39 22.21 -13.23
C LEU A 256 -0.61 21.52 -11.89
N ALA A 257 -1.44 22.08 -11.01
CA ALA A 257 -1.81 21.44 -9.74
C ALA A 257 -2.60 20.13 -9.95
N SER A 258 -3.41 20.01 -11.01
CA SER A 258 -4.20 18.79 -11.28
C SER A 258 -3.36 17.55 -11.60
N ILE A 259 -2.11 17.76 -12.01
CA ILE A 259 -1.16 16.68 -12.32
C ILE A 259 -0.03 16.59 -11.29
N ASP A 260 -0.21 17.17 -10.10
CA ASP A 260 0.79 17.23 -9.02
C ASP A 260 2.14 17.82 -9.46
N TYR A 261 2.12 18.78 -10.40
CA TYR A 261 3.36 19.41 -10.86
C TYR A 261 4.01 20.24 -9.74
N PRO A 262 5.35 20.20 -9.56
CA PRO A 262 6.01 20.89 -8.47
C PRO A 262 5.73 22.40 -8.48
N ARG A 263 5.23 22.93 -7.36
CA ARG A 263 4.83 24.35 -7.23
C ARG A 263 5.97 25.32 -7.56
N GLU A 264 7.18 25.03 -7.07
CA GLU A 264 8.36 25.85 -7.34
C GLU A 264 8.67 25.95 -8.85
N GLN A 265 8.52 24.84 -9.58
CA GLN A 265 8.73 24.83 -11.03
C GLN A 265 7.60 25.54 -11.77
N ALA A 266 6.36 25.43 -11.30
CA ALA A 266 5.22 26.16 -11.86
C ALA A 266 5.41 27.67 -11.69
N ASP A 267 5.78 28.12 -10.50
CA ASP A 267 5.99 29.54 -10.19
C ASP A 267 7.17 30.12 -10.97
N ALA A 268 8.27 29.38 -11.09
CA ALA A 268 9.42 29.79 -11.91
C ALA A 268 9.05 29.94 -13.39
N TRP A 269 8.23 29.05 -13.93
CA TRP A 269 7.77 29.15 -15.32
C TRP A 269 6.81 30.33 -15.51
N LEU A 270 5.87 30.56 -14.57
CA LEU A 270 4.95 31.71 -14.63
C LEU A 270 5.69 33.05 -14.54
N GLN A 271 6.74 33.15 -13.72
CA GLN A 271 7.61 34.33 -13.69
C GLN A 271 8.33 34.57 -15.02
N LEU A 272 8.82 33.51 -15.68
CA LEU A 272 9.40 33.60 -17.01
C LEU A 272 8.36 34.08 -18.03
N PHE A 273 7.14 33.57 -17.94
CA PHE A 273 6.02 33.97 -18.78
C PHE A 273 5.68 35.46 -18.62
N ASP A 274 5.59 35.95 -17.38
CA ASP A 274 5.39 37.37 -17.08
C ASP A 274 6.48 38.25 -17.71
N GLN A 275 7.74 37.84 -17.60
CA GLN A 275 8.86 38.57 -18.20
C GLN A 275 8.78 38.63 -19.73
N MET A 276 8.32 37.55 -20.38
CA MET A 276 8.12 37.52 -21.83
C MET A 276 7.01 38.48 -22.26
N HIS A 277 5.89 38.52 -21.53
CA HIS A 277 4.81 39.48 -21.78
C HIS A 277 5.24 40.94 -21.58
N GLN A 278 5.93 41.24 -20.48
CA GLN A 278 6.41 42.60 -20.21
C GLN A 278 7.36 43.09 -21.30
N ARG A 279 8.25 42.22 -21.80
CA ARG A 279 9.15 42.57 -22.92
C ARG A 279 8.40 42.82 -24.22
N ALA A 280 7.41 41.98 -24.55
CA ALA A 280 6.58 42.15 -25.74
C ALA A 280 5.83 43.51 -25.71
N LEU A 281 5.21 43.83 -24.57
CA LEU A 281 4.50 45.10 -24.37
C LEU A 281 5.43 46.32 -24.47
N ASN A 282 6.60 46.26 -23.84
CA ASN A 282 7.56 47.36 -23.85
C ASN A 282 8.14 47.59 -25.25
N ALA A 283 8.54 46.54 -25.96
CA ALA A 283 9.08 46.65 -27.33
C ALA A 283 8.09 47.32 -28.28
N GLN A 284 6.79 47.06 -28.11
CA GLN A 284 5.74 47.69 -28.90
C GLN A 284 5.59 49.18 -28.58
N ALA A 285 5.60 49.55 -27.30
CA ALA A 285 5.50 50.94 -26.87
C ALA A 285 6.66 51.80 -27.44
N PHE A 286 7.86 51.23 -27.55
CA PHE A 286 8.98 51.90 -28.20
C PHE A 286 8.77 52.06 -29.71
N ALA A 287 8.28 51.03 -30.42
CA ALA A 287 8.02 51.11 -31.86
C ALA A 287 6.95 52.15 -32.23
N ASP A 288 5.88 52.27 -31.43
CA ASP A 288 4.82 53.26 -31.65
C ASP A 288 5.30 54.70 -31.40
N THR A 289 6.33 54.89 -30.57
CA THR A 289 6.88 56.22 -30.25
C THR A 289 7.85 56.72 -31.32
N GLU A 290 8.53 55.85 -32.07
CA GLU A 290 9.44 56.23 -33.17
C GLU A 290 8.71 56.54 -34.50
N LEU A 291 7.44 56.18 -34.62
CA LEU A 291 6.61 56.41 -35.81
C LEU A 291 5.76 57.70 -35.74
N LEU A 292 5.90 58.49 -34.66
CA LEU A 292 5.23 59.78 -34.44
C LEU A 292 6.21 60.94 -34.57
#